data_AF-A0AA95GW47-F1
#
_entry.id   AF-A0AA95GW47-F1
#
_cell.length_a   1.000
_cell.length_b   1.000
_cell.length_c   1.000
_cell.angle_alpha   90.00
_cell.angle_beta   90.00
_cell.angle_gamma   90.00
#
_symmetry.space_group_name_H-M   'P 1'
#
loop_
_entity.id
_entity.type
_entity.pdbx_description
1 polymer ?
#
loop_
_entity_poly.entity_id
_entity_poly.type
_entity_poly.pdbx_seq_one_letter_code
_entity_poly.pdbx_strand_id
1 'polypeptide(L)'
;MNDENRIARAALTRMFTPGDDVARKLVARHGAHPAYRMALRARPLFPFWDVTADELSKGLDRWAPAPRDLDTDTIEAELETIERLGGGFLVPGDEHWPEGLDDLPNPPTGSGTSGTSPRESRPRSAQRH
;
A
#
# COMPACT_ATOMS: atom_id res chain seq x y z
N MET A 1 0.42 -15.48 3.56
CA MET A 1 0.67 -14.46 2.50
C MET A 1 2.19 -14.37 2.33
N ASN A 2 2.74 -14.36 1.11
CA ASN A 2 4.21 -14.44 0.89
C ASN A 2 4.88 -13.07 1.11
N ASP A 3 6.15 -13.05 1.55
CA ASP A 3 6.93 -11.83 1.82
C ASP A 3 6.99 -10.90 0.59
N GLU A 4 7.08 -11.47 -0.61
CA GLU A 4 7.05 -10.73 -1.88
C GLU A 4 5.77 -9.90 -2.08
N ASN A 5 4.63 -10.32 -1.53
CA ASN A 5 3.38 -9.56 -1.62
C ASN A 5 3.41 -8.38 -0.66
N ARG A 6 3.95 -8.56 0.55
CA ARG A 6 4.09 -7.51 1.55
C ARG A 6 5.07 -6.44 1.09
N ILE A 7 6.23 -6.84 0.56
CA ILE A 7 7.23 -5.95 -0.07
C ILE A 7 6.59 -5.17 -1.22
N ALA A 8 5.87 -5.85 -2.12
CA ALA A 8 5.21 -5.17 -3.23
C ALA A 8 4.20 -4.12 -2.73
N ARG A 9 3.39 -4.42 -1.72
CA ARG A 9 2.42 -3.46 -1.15
C ARG A 9 3.09 -2.27 -0.48
N ALA A 10 4.20 -2.49 0.22
CA ALA A 10 5.00 -1.42 0.81
C ALA A 10 5.59 -0.50 -0.27
N ALA A 11 6.18 -1.07 -1.32
CA ALA A 11 6.68 -0.31 -2.46
C ALA A 11 5.57 0.47 -3.18
N LEU A 12 4.40 -0.16 -3.40
CA LEU A 12 3.24 0.48 -4.02
C LEU A 12 2.70 1.65 -3.19
N THR A 13 2.80 1.61 -1.87
CA THR A 13 2.38 2.73 -0.99
C THR A 13 3.25 3.97 -1.19
N ARG A 14 4.52 3.81 -1.55
CA ARG A 14 5.44 4.92 -1.88
C ARG A 14 5.28 5.42 -3.31
N MET A 15 4.95 4.51 -4.23
CA MET A 15 4.84 4.80 -5.66
C MET A 15 3.50 5.44 -6.02
N PHE A 16 2.41 4.99 -5.39
CA PHE A 16 1.06 5.43 -5.72
C PHE A 16 0.64 6.61 -4.87
N THR A 17 0.16 7.65 -5.54
CA THR A 17 -0.38 8.83 -4.87
C THR A 17 -1.76 8.51 -4.29
N PRO A 18 -2.09 8.98 -3.07
CA PRO A 18 -3.46 8.89 -2.56
C PRO A 18 -4.45 9.47 -3.57
N GLY A 19 -5.45 8.67 -3.98
CA GLY A 19 -6.44 9.05 -4.99
C GLY A 19 -6.13 8.58 -6.42
N ASP A 20 -4.98 7.96 -6.71
CA ASP A 20 -4.65 7.44 -8.05
C ASP A 20 -5.57 6.24 -8.45
N ASP A 21 -6.61 6.52 -9.24
CA ASP A 21 -7.60 5.53 -9.68
C ASP A 21 -7.00 4.45 -10.58
N VAL A 22 -6.01 4.80 -11.40
CA VAL A 22 -5.34 3.85 -12.30
C VAL A 22 -4.55 2.83 -11.49
N ALA A 23 -3.77 3.31 -10.52
CA ALA A 23 -3.03 2.48 -9.57
C ALA A 23 -3.94 1.52 -8.80
N ARG A 24 -5.08 2.03 -8.30
CA ARG A 24 -6.12 1.24 -7.62
C ARG A 24 -6.63 0.10 -8.48
N LYS A 25 -7.13 0.44 -9.67
CA LYS A 25 -7.71 -0.53 -10.61
C LYS A 25 -6.67 -1.57 -11.03
N LEU A 26 -5.40 -1.17 -11.15
CA LEU A 26 -4.29 -2.07 -11.46
C LEU A 26 -4.09 -3.13 -10.37
N VAL A 27 -4.03 -2.72 -9.09
CA VAL A 27 -3.90 -3.65 -7.95
C VAL A 27 -5.13 -4.52 -7.80
N ALA A 28 -6.34 -3.96 -7.93
CA ALA A 28 -7.58 -4.73 -7.85
C ALA A 28 -7.66 -5.81 -8.95
N ARG A 29 -7.16 -5.50 -10.16
CA ARG A 29 -7.21 -6.41 -11.30
C ARG A 29 -6.16 -7.52 -11.26
N HIS A 30 -4.93 -7.18 -10.85
CA HIS A 30 -3.78 -8.07 -11.01
C HIS A 30 -3.14 -8.52 -9.69
N GLY A 31 -3.55 -7.93 -8.56
CA GLY A 31 -2.88 -8.09 -7.27
C GLY A 31 -1.63 -7.21 -7.15
N ALA A 32 -1.16 -7.03 -5.92
CA ALA A 32 -0.07 -6.10 -5.61
C ALA A 32 1.26 -6.45 -6.28
N HIS A 33 1.71 -7.71 -6.23
CA HIS A 33 3.00 -8.09 -6.79
C HIS A 33 3.06 -7.95 -8.32
N PRO A 34 2.07 -8.44 -9.10
CA PRO A 34 2.03 -8.17 -10.54
C PRO A 34 1.90 -6.68 -10.89
N ALA A 35 1.08 -5.92 -10.17
CA ALA A 35 0.91 -4.48 -10.37
C ALA A 35 2.23 -3.72 -10.15
N TYR A 36 2.97 -4.07 -9.09
CA TYR A 36 4.29 -3.51 -8.80
C TYR A 36 5.27 -3.75 -9.96
N ARG A 37 5.38 -5.00 -10.45
CA ARG A 37 6.25 -5.33 -11.58
C ARG A 37 5.87 -4.62 -12.88
N MET A 38 4.58 -4.40 -13.10
CA MET A 38 4.09 -3.65 -14.26
C MET A 38 4.42 -2.15 -14.15
N ALA A 39 4.27 -1.56 -12.95
CA ALA A 39 4.61 -0.17 -12.70
C ALA A 39 6.11 0.12 -12.90
N LEU A 40 6.97 -0.86 -12.54
CA LEU A 40 8.40 -0.84 -12.86
C LEU A 40 8.74 -1.09 -14.34
N ARG A 41 7.74 -1.31 -15.20
CA ARG A 41 7.90 -1.75 -16.60
C ARG A 41 8.70 -3.06 -16.76
N ALA A 42 8.83 -3.84 -15.68
CA ALA A 42 9.47 -5.16 -15.65
C ALA A 42 8.52 -6.29 -16.12
N ARG A 43 7.28 -5.93 -16.48
CA ARG A 43 6.27 -6.81 -17.08
C ARG A 43 5.43 -5.99 -18.07
N PRO A 44 5.03 -6.54 -19.23
CA PRO A 44 4.12 -5.87 -20.14
C PRO A 44 2.80 -5.51 -19.47
N LEU A 45 2.31 -4.30 -19.75
CA LEU A 45 1.05 -3.78 -19.25
C LEU A 45 0.20 -3.39 -20.45
N PHE A 46 -1.03 -3.88 -20.48
CA PHE A 46 -2.00 -3.55 -21.52
C PHE A 46 -3.19 -2.82 -20.89
N PRO A 47 -3.82 -1.87 -21.59
CA PRO A 47 -5.08 -1.29 -21.14
C PRO A 47 -6.10 -2.40 -20.92
N PHE A 48 -6.96 -2.20 -19.93
CA PHE A 48 -8.02 -3.14 -19.58
C PHE A 48 -9.34 -2.39 -19.50
N TRP A 49 -10.46 -3.12 -19.40
CA TRP A 49 -11.82 -2.60 -19.64
C TRP A 49 -12.20 -1.32 -18.86
N ASP A 50 -11.48 -0.99 -17.79
CA ASP A 50 -11.75 0.14 -16.91
C ASP A 50 -10.60 1.19 -16.86
N VAL A 51 -9.57 1.03 -17.69
CA VAL A 51 -8.43 1.95 -17.81
C VAL A 51 -7.99 2.05 -19.28
N THR A 52 -8.09 3.25 -19.84
CA THR A 52 -7.66 3.54 -21.21
C THR A 52 -6.13 3.53 -21.34
N ALA A 53 -5.63 3.40 -22.58
CA ALA A 53 -4.19 3.46 -22.84
C ALA A 53 -3.55 4.80 -22.43
N ASP A 54 -4.29 5.90 -22.57
CA ASP A 54 -3.82 7.25 -22.19
C ASP A 54 -3.72 7.42 -20.68
N GLU A 55 -4.76 7.01 -19.93
CA GLU A 55 -4.74 7.01 -18.45
C GLU A 55 -3.60 6.15 -17.90
N LEU A 56 -3.40 4.98 -18.51
CA LEU A 56 -2.31 4.07 -18.18
C LEU A 56 -0.94 4.69 -18.43
N SER A 57 -0.75 5.33 -19.58
CA SER A 57 0.50 6.01 -19.91
C SER A 57 0.80 7.14 -18.93
N LYS A 58 -0.19 7.98 -18.63
CA LYS A 58 -0.06 9.07 -17.65
C LYS A 58 0.25 8.55 -16.24
N GLY A 59 -0.34 7.42 -15.85
CA GLY A 59 0.00 6.73 -14.60
C GLY A 59 1.45 6.28 -14.58
N LEU A 60 1.89 5.57 -15.62
CA LEU A 60 3.28 5.11 -15.76
C LEU A 60 4.29 6.26 -15.76
N ASP A 61 3.98 7.40 -16.37
CA ASP A 61 4.84 8.58 -16.38
C ASP A 61 4.91 9.24 -14.99
N ARG A 62 3.80 9.22 -14.22
CA ARG A 62 3.77 9.67 -12.82
C ARG A 62 4.61 8.77 -11.91
N TRP A 63 4.61 7.47 -12.15
CA TRP A 63 5.35 6.49 -11.35
C TRP A 63 6.82 6.35 -11.78
N ALA A 64 7.17 6.83 -12.98
CA ALA A 64 8.52 6.76 -13.56
C ALA A 64 9.66 7.39 -12.74
N PRO A 65 9.49 8.51 -12.00
CA PRO A 65 10.57 9.12 -11.21
C PRO A 65 10.82 8.44 -9.86
N ALA A 66 10.21 7.28 -9.60
CA ALA A 66 10.46 6.49 -8.40
C ALA A 66 11.78 5.66 -8.32
N PRO A 67 12.79 5.70 -9.22
CA PRO A 67 13.81 4.65 -9.25
C PRO A 67 15.03 5.04 -8.41
N ARG A 68 15.09 4.48 -7.21
CA ARG A 68 16.26 3.76 -6.64
C ARG A 68 15.94 3.18 -5.26
N ASP A 69 15.19 3.92 -4.44
CA ASP A 69 14.82 3.53 -3.06
C ASP A 69 13.64 2.54 -2.99
N LEU A 70 13.25 1.93 -4.12
CA LEU A 70 12.21 0.91 -4.20
C LEU A 70 12.78 -0.47 -4.54
N ASP A 71 14.09 -0.68 -4.47
CA ASP A 71 14.63 -2.02 -4.59
C ASP A 71 14.10 -2.93 -3.47
N THR A 72 13.94 -4.23 -3.78
CA THR A 72 13.40 -5.21 -2.84
C THR A 72 14.15 -5.20 -1.52
N ASP A 73 15.48 -5.10 -1.56
CA ASP A 73 16.35 -5.17 -0.38
C ASP A 73 16.17 -3.94 0.52
N THR A 74 16.07 -2.74 -0.05
CA THR A 74 15.75 -1.52 0.72
C THR A 74 14.38 -1.61 1.38
N ILE A 75 13.35 -2.06 0.64
CA ILE A 75 12.00 -2.17 1.20
C ILE A 75 11.94 -3.22 2.31
N GLU A 76 12.64 -4.35 2.14
CA GLU A 76 12.75 -5.39 3.15
C GLU A 76 13.45 -4.87 4.42
N ALA A 77 14.60 -4.19 4.27
CA ALA A 77 15.34 -3.61 5.39
C ALA A 77 14.54 -2.54 6.16
N GLU A 78 13.69 -1.78 5.47
CA GLU A 78 12.78 -0.82 6.10
C GLU A 78 11.67 -1.53 6.88
N LEU A 79 11.07 -2.58 6.33
CA LEU A 79 10.07 -3.39 7.02
C LEU A 79 10.65 -4.01 8.28
N GLU A 80 11.83 -4.63 8.20
CA GLU A 80 12.57 -5.16 9.35
C GLU A 80 12.87 -4.06 10.38
N THR A 81 13.20 -2.84 9.93
CA THR A 81 13.46 -1.71 10.82
C THR A 81 12.21 -1.27 11.55
N ILE A 82 11.05 -1.21 10.87
CA ILE A 82 9.76 -0.89 11.50
C ILE A 82 9.39 -1.95 12.54
N GLU A 83 9.58 -3.23 12.21
CA GLU A 83 9.33 -4.35 13.13
C GLU A 83 10.24 -4.30 14.37
N ARG A 84 11.54 -4.01 14.19
CA ARG A 84 12.49 -3.84 15.30
C ARG A 84 12.14 -2.65 16.21
N LEU A 85 11.48 -1.63 15.68
CA LEU A 85 10.98 -0.49 16.46
C LEU A 85 9.63 -0.77 17.15
N GLY A 86 9.10 -2.00 17.02
CA GLY A 86 7.83 -2.42 17.60
C GLY A 86 6.60 -1.98 16.79
N GLY A 87 6.80 -1.47 15.57
CA GLY A 87 5.74 -1.25 14.59
C GLY A 87 5.54 -2.46 13.69
N GLY A 88 4.72 -2.30 12.66
CA GLY A 88 4.54 -3.32 11.64
C GLY A 88 3.94 -2.73 10.36
N PHE A 89 3.91 -3.53 9.30
CA PHE A 89 3.21 -3.19 8.06
C PHE A 89 2.13 -4.21 7.80
N LEU A 90 0.88 -3.79 7.99
CA LEU A 90 -0.28 -4.62 7.75
C LEU A 90 -0.71 -4.51 6.29
N VAL A 91 -1.16 -5.63 5.75
CA VAL A 91 -1.74 -5.72 4.41
C VAL A 91 -3.17 -6.25 4.49
N PRO A 92 -4.06 -5.91 3.54
CA PRO A 92 -5.38 -6.52 3.42
C PRO A 92 -5.33 -8.04 3.52
N GLY A 93 -6.08 -8.58 4.47
CA GLY A 93 -6.10 -10.02 4.81
C GLY A 93 -5.20 -10.41 5.98
N ASP A 94 -4.38 -9.52 6.54
CA ASP A 94 -3.69 -9.76 7.81
C ASP A 94 -4.70 -9.80 8.97
N GLU A 95 -4.45 -10.63 9.99
CA GLU A 95 -5.33 -10.81 11.16
C GLU A 95 -5.63 -9.50 11.90
N HIS A 96 -4.68 -8.57 11.91
CA HIS A 96 -4.80 -7.27 12.59
C HIS A 96 -5.23 -6.15 11.64
N TRP A 97 -5.59 -6.46 10.38
CA TRP A 97 -6.09 -5.48 9.42
C TRP A 97 -7.42 -4.87 9.92
N PRO A 98 -7.57 -3.52 9.95
CA PRO A 98 -8.76 -2.90 10.49
C PRO A 98 -10.02 -3.31 9.72
N GLU A 99 -11.07 -3.70 10.44
CA GLU A 99 -12.37 -3.96 9.84
C GLU A 99 -12.92 -2.70 9.15
N GLY A 100 -13.49 -2.87 7.95
CA GLY A 100 -14.05 -1.78 7.15
C GLY A 100 -13.05 -0.98 6.31
N LEU A 101 -11.74 -1.24 6.42
CA LEU A 101 -10.75 -0.58 5.56
C LEU A 101 -10.84 -1.06 4.11
N ASP A 102 -11.21 -2.33 3.90
CA ASP A 102 -11.46 -2.91 2.58
C ASP A 102 -12.80 -2.47 1.97
N ASP A 103 -13.75 -2.03 2.80
CA ASP A 103 -15.09 -1.56 2.37
C ASP A 103 -15.08 -0.10 1.90
N LEU A 104 -13.93 0.59 2.01
CA LEU A 104 -13.78 1.94 1.51
C LEU A 104 -13.85 1.96 -0.03
N PRO A 105 -14.37 3.04 -0.66
CA PRO A 105 -14.34 3.21 -2.11
C PRO A 105 -12.91 3.19 -2.70
N ASN A 106 -11.92 3.53 -1.87
CA ASN A 106 -10.49 3.52 -2.17
C ASN A 106 -9.76 2.87 -0.98
N PRO A 107 -9.71 1.53 -0.91
CA PRO A 107 -9.01 0.86 0.17
C PRO A 107 -7.49 1.01 -0.02
N PRO A 108 -6.73 1.23 1.04
CA PRO A 108 -5.28 1.40 0.94
C PRO A 108 -4.57 0.08 0.60
N THR A 109 -3.45 0.19 -0.12
CA THR A 109 -2.66 -0.98 -0.54
C THR A 109 -1.96 -1.68 0.64
N GLY A 110 -1.76 -0.95 1.75
CA GLY A 110 -1.25 -1.42 3.04
C GLY A 110 -1.27 -0.27 4.07
N SER A 111 -1.06 -0.60 5.34
CA SER A 111 -1.07 0.39 6.44
C SER A 111 0.02 0.08 7.45
N GLY A 112 0.81 1.09 7.83
CA GLY A 112 1.77 0.98 8.92
C GLY A 112 1.07 0.99 10.28
N THR A 113 1.54 0.18 11.22
CA THR A 113 1.19 0.29 12.63
C THR A 113 2.36 0.94 13.37
N SER A 114 2.09 1.99 14.12
CA SER A 114 3.06 2.51 15.08
C SER A 114 2.97 1.66 16.35
N GLY A 115 4.13 1.28 16.90
CA GLY A 115 4.22 0.59 18.19
C GLY A 115 3.83 1.50 19.35
N THR A 116 2.56 1.86 19.46
CA THR A 116 2.01 2.45 20.68
C THR A 116 1.35 1.34 21.47
N SER A 117 1.97 0.97 22.59
CA SER A 117 1.30 0.27 23.69
C SER A 117 -0.12 0.79 23.86
N PRO A 118 -1.12 -0.07 24.12
CA PRO A 118 -2.51 0.35 24.19
C PRO A 118 -2.65 1.40 25.28
N ARG A 119 -2.81 2.66 24.88
CA ARG A 119 -3.20 3.72 25.80
C ARG A 119 -4.63 3.43 26.20
N GLU A 120 -4.78 2.88 27.40
CA GLU A 120 -6.05 2.72 28.11
C GLU A 120 -6.96 3.93 27.85
N SER A 121 -8.13 3.63 27.30
CA SER A 121 -9.23 4.57 27.18
C SER A 121 -9.62 5.04 28.58
N ARG A 122 -9.29 6.28 28.94
CA ARG A 122 -9.88 6.92 30.13
C ARG A 122 -11.25 7.50 29.75
N PRO A 123 -12.32 7.18 30.50
CA PRO A 123 -13.64 7.70 30.21
C PRO A 123 -13.67 9.22 30.43
N ARG A 124 -14.39 9.89 29.54
CA ARG A 124 -14.62 11.34 29.53
C ARG A 124 -15.53 11.69 30.71
N SER A 125 -14.96 12.09 31.85
CA SER A 125 -15.75 12.62 32.97
C SER A 125 -16.48 13.89 32.52
N ALA A 126 -17.80 13.85 32.70
CA ALA A 126 -18.71 14.95 32.46
C ALA A 126 -18.37 16.14 33.37
N GLN A 127 -18.15 17.32 32.79
CA GLN A 127 -18.23 18.58 33.51
C GLN A 127 -19.62 19.17 33.25
N ARG A 128 -20.56 18.91 34.16
CA ARG A 128 -21.63 19.86 34.46
C ARG A 128 -21.07 20.81 35.50
N HIS A 129 -21.10 22.11 35.21
CA HIS A 129 -21.63 23.15 36.10
C HIS A 129 -21.67 24.48 35.36
#